data_AF-A0A9X1XIF2-F1
#
_entry.id   AF-A0A9X1XIF2-F1
#
_cell.length_a   1.000
_cell.length_b   1.000
_cell.length_c   1.000
_cell.angle_alpha   90.00
_cell.angle_beta   90.00
_cell.angle_gamma   90.00
#
_symmetry.space_group_name_H-M   'P 1'
#
loop_
_entity.id
_entity.type
_entity.pdbx_description
1 polymer ?
#
loop_
_entity_poly.entity_id
_entity_poly.type
_entity_poly.pdbx_seq_one_letter_code
_entity_poly.pdbx_strand_id
1 'polypeptide(L)'
;MKMINVVILAAIGSLPLHINAKPIQKPLDQVSWNFSGDRFHCQMETPLEFDGNATVLVRSGQQPRVTLKTFQRPYFVDSAWLSINDEPWKKESLSYQWIEGRTRGAEELIFQDSHKIKSLLNKMEKGAWAQVSARYSQHQDVKTWELPAIHFSESLQEMKTCMSNLLPMDYPQAKDNLFHFPLGSSELSLQQKLRIADVASYIHYDDTIGTILIDGHTDDSGNSLNNLGLARERAKAVKAELKKVGVDTKKIQVRAHGQRFPLKANTNESNREQNRRVQVRIVKSDNTGRDQA
;
A
#
# COMPACT_ATOMS: atom_id res chain seq x y z
N MET A 1 -14.79 61.30 55.32
CA MET A 1 -14.89 61.20 53.84
C MET A 1 -13.65 61.83 53.22
N LYS A 2 -12.65 61.02 52.82
CA LYS A 2 -11.61 61.35 51.82
C LYS A 2 -10.78 60.08 51.52
N MET A 3 -10.40 59.98 50.25
CA MET A 3 -10.24 58.79 49.43
C MET A 3 -8.97 57.97 49.68
N ILE A 4 -9.11 56.64 49.52
CA ILE A 4 -8.01 55.67 49.40
C ILE A 4 -7.56 55.66 47.93
N ASN A 5 -6.30 56.00 47.68
CA ASN A 5 -5.67 55.83 46.36
C ASN A 5 -5.24 54.37 46.18
N VAL A 6 -5.91 53.66 45.27
CA VAL A 6 -5.49 52.33 44.80
C VAL A 6 -4.55 52.52 43.61
N VAL A 7 -3.29 52.12 43.77
CA VAL A 7 -2.32 52.03 42.67
C VAL A 7 -2.54 50.68 41.97
N ILE A 8 -2.96 50.71 40.71
CA ILE A 8 -3.08 49.52 39.86
C ILE A 8 -1.71 49.27 39.23
N LEU A 9 -0.99 48.24 39.69
CA LEU A 9 0.16 47.69 38.98
C LEU A 9 -0.35 46.90 37.76
N ALA A 10 -0.09 47.42 36.56
CA ALA A 10 -0.30 46.66 35.33
C ALA A 10 0.82 45.61 35.18
N ALA A 11 0.50 44.34 35.45
CA ALA A 11 1.38 43.22 35.12
C ALA A 11 1.39 43.03 33.59
N ILE A 12 2.48 43.43 32.95
CA ILE A 12 2.76 43.09 31.55
C ILE A 12 3.10 41.61 31.51
N GLY A 13 2.08 40.77 31.32
CA GLY A 13 2.27 39.35 31.02
C GLY A 13 2.93 39.23 29.66
N SER A 14 4.22 38.91 29.64
CA SER A 14 4.92 38.48 28.42
C SER A 14 4.32 37.16 27.95
N LEU A 15 3.41 37.23 26.97
CA LEU A 15 3.02 36.04 26.21
C LEU A 15 4.28 35.50 25.53
N PRO A 16 4.67 34.23 25.74
CA PRO A 16 5.74 33.64 24.96
C PRO A 16 5.33 33.68 23.48
N LEU A 17 6.03 34.49 22.70
CA LEU A 17 5.95 34.42 21.24
C LEU A 17 6.56 33.07 20.85
N HIS A 18 5.71 32.09 20.57
CA HIS A 18 6.12 30.89 19.86
C HIS A 18 6.53 31.30 18.45
N ILE A 19 7.82 31.58 18.25
CA ILE A 19 8.40 31.78 16.93
C ILE A 19 8.41 30.40 16.28
N ASN A 20 7.36 30.07 15.54
CA ASN A 20 7.40 28.89 14.67
C ASN A 20 8.51 29.11 13.65
N ALA A 21 9.40 28.12 13.53
CA ALA A 21 10.40 28.12 12.48
C ALA A 21 9.71 28.26 11.11
N LYS A 22 10.32 29.03 10.21
CA LYS A 22 9.80 29.15 8.83
C LYS A 22 9.79 27.75 8.19
N PRO A 23 8.72 27.42 7.43
CA PRO A 23 8.69 26.16 6.72
C PRO A 23 9.87 26.08 5.73
N ILE A 24 10.38 24.87 5.55
CA ILE A 24 11.38 24.56 4.53
C ILE A 24 10.64 24.47 3.21
N GLN A 25 10.98 25.36 2.30
CA GLN A 25 10.27 25.54 1.05
C GLN A 25 11.26 25.73 -0.09
N LYS A 26 11.27 24.78 -1.03
CA LYS A 26 12.04 24.88 -2.25
C LYS A 26 11.65 26.14 -3.05
N PRO A 27 12.62 26.86 -3.66
CA PRO A 27 12.32 27.93 -4.60
C PRO A 27 11.30 27.49 -5.64
N LEU A 28 10.27 28.31 -5.86
CA LEU A 28 9.09 27.95 -6.66
C LEU A 28 9.43 27.60 -8.12
N ASP A 29 10.45 28.26 -8.67
CA ASP A 29 11.00 28.02 -10.01
C ASP A 29 11.72 26.66 -10.14
N GLN A 30 12.09 26.05 -9.01
CA GLN A 30 12.77 24.76 -8.97
C GLN A 30 11.84 23.62 -8.53
N VAL A 31 10.58 23.89 -8.20
CA VAL A 31 9.62 22.85 -7.81
C VAL A 31 9.33 21.95 -9.01
N SER A 32 9.51 20.65 -8.81
CA SER A 32 9.24 19.63 -9.81
C SER A 32 8.53 18.45 -9.17
N TRP A 33 7.53 17.93 -9.86
CA TRP A 33 6.96 16.62 -9.57
C TRP A 33 7.35 15.69 -10.70
N ASN A 34 8.00 14.58 -10.33
CA ASN A 34 8.47 13.59 -11.28
C ASN A 34 7.60 12.35 -11.13
N PHE A 35 6.94 11.97 -12.21
CA PHE A 35 6.19 10.72 -12.27
C PHE A 35 7.10 9.57 -12.71
N SER A 36 6.89 8.40 -12.11
CA SER A 36 7.42 7.12 -12.58
C SER A 36 6.45 6.02 -12.21
N GLY A 37 6.34 4.99 -13.06
CA GLY A 37 5.45 3.88 -12.75
C GLY A 37 5.36 2.82 -13.81
N ASP A 38 4.78 1.71 -13.41
CA ASP A 38 4.50 0.53 -14.20
C ASP A 38 3.19 -0.12 -13.71
N ARG A 39 2.94 -1.38 -14.07
CA ARG A 39 1.74 -2.11 -13.63
C ARG A 39 1.78 -2.55 -12.17
N PHE A 40 2.93 -2.45 -11.50
CA PHE A 40 3.13 -2.83 -10.11
C PHE A 40 3.09 -1.63 -9.16
N HIS A 41 3.45 -0.43 -9.63
CA HIS A 41 3.43 0.79 -8.84
C HIS A 41 3.29 2.05 -9.68
N CYS A 42 2.65 3.07 -9.09
CA CYS A 42 2.59 4.42 -9.61
C CYS A 42 3.15 5.37 -8.54
N GLN A 43 4.09 6.19 -8.93
CA GLN A 43 4.83 7.06 -8.03
C GLN A 43 4.90 8.47 -8.60
N MET A 44 4.60 9.45 -7.75
CA MET A 44 4.96 10.85 -7.97
C MET A 44 5.90 11.28 -6.86
N GLU A 45 7.00 11.92 -7.22
CA GLU A 45 8.03 12.31 -6.27
C GLU A 45 8.43 13.77 -6.47
N THR A 46 8.65 14.47 -5.36
CA THR A 46 9.26 15.80 -5.36
C THR A 46 10.45 15.83 -4.39
N PRO A 47 11.64 16.25 -4.84
CA PRO A 47 12.80 16.41 -3.97
C PRO A 47 12.57 17.60 -3.05
N LEU A 48 12.87 17.43 -1.75
CA LEU A 48 12.80 18.52 -0.79
C LEU A 48 14.08 19.34 -0.82
N GLU A 49 13.97 20.61 -0.44
CA GLU A 49 15.14 21.45 -0.25
C GLU A 49 15.97 20.93 0.95
N PHE A 50 17.24 20.60 0.70
CA PHE A 50 18.20 20.11 1.69
C PHE A 50 17.85 18.81 2.44
N ASP A 51 16.74 18.11 2.12
CA ASP A 51 16.24 17.05 2.99
C ASP A 51 15.41 15.95 2.27
N GLY A 52 16.06 15.12 1.45
CA GLY A 52 15.45 13.91 0.88
C GLY A 52 14.28 14.19 -0.07
N ASN A 53 13.20 13.41 0.04
CA ASN A 53 12.08 13.43 -0.91
C ASN A 53 10.71 13.22 -0.26
N ALA A 54 9.69 13.83 -0.87
CA ALA A 54 8.29 13.49 -0.63
C ALA A 54 7.77 12.66 -1.81
N THR A 55 7.06 11.58 -1.51
CA THR A 55 6.60 10.62 -2.51
C THR A 55 5.14 10.28 -2.28
N VAL A 56 4.31 10.41 -3.30
CA VAL A 56 2.99 9.78 -3.36
C VAL A 56 3.16 8.45 -4.07
N LEU A 57 2.84 7.36 -3.39
CA LEU A 57 3.05 6.00 -3.89
C LEU A 57 1.75 5.19 -3.81
N VAL A 58 1.37 4.60 -4.92
CA VAL A 58 0.34 3.56 -5.02
C VAL A 58 1.02 2.29 -5.53
N ARG A 59 0.83 1.18 -4.83
CA ARG A 59 1.25 -0.14 -5.32
C ARG A 59 0.03 -0.94 -5.74
N SER A 60 0.23 -1.86 -6.67
CA SER A 60 -0.77 -2.84 -7.04
C SER A 60 -1.38 -3.52 -5.79
N GLY A 61 -2.71 -3.65 -5.76
CA GLY A 61 -3.42 -4.24 -4.62
C GLY A 61 -3.38 -3.44 -3.31
N GLN A 62 -2.80 -2.24 -3.29
CA GLN A 62 -2.61 -1.43 -2.08
C GLN A 62 -3.23 -0.03 -2.21
N GLN A 63 -3.55 0.55 -1.05
CA GLN A 63 -4.05 1.93 -0.97
C GLN A 63 -2.90 2.94 -1.16
N PRO A 64 -3.19 4.17 -1.64
CA PRO A 64 -2.20 5.23 -1.72
C PRO A 64 -1.60 5.54 -0.35
N ARG A 65 -0.32 5.89 -0.36
CA ARG A 65 0.38 6.45 0.80
C ARG A 65 1.23 7.62 0.37
N VAL A 66 1.46 8.54 1.28
CA VAL A 66 2.49 9.57 1.15
C VAL A 66 3.64 9.19 2.05
N THR A 67 4.86 9.30 1.56
CA THR A 67 6.07 9.10 2.34
C THR A 67 6.96 10.33 2.28
N LEU A 68 7.56 10.66 3.41
CA LEU A 68 8.65 11.64 3.47
C LEU A 68 9.90 10.89 3.88
N LYS A 69 10.93 10.85 3.04
CA LYS A 69 12.26 10.39 3.48
C LYS A 69 13.15 11.59 3.66
N THR A 70 13.77 11.69 4.83
CA THR A 70 14.65 12.79 5.21
C THR A 70 16.07 12.27 5.34
N PHE A 71 17.08 13.05 4.95
CA PHE A 71 18.48 12.67 5.15
C PHE A 71 18.88 12.74 6.63
N GLN A 72 18.12 13.51 7.42
CA GLN A 72 18.21 13.54 8.87
C GLN A 72 17.39 12.39 9.46
N ARG A 73 17.94 11.64 10.42
CA ARG A 73 17.30 10.46 11.01
C ARG A 73 16.11 10.84 11.93
N PRO A 74 14.84 10.52 11.61
CA PRO A 74 13.65 10.65 12.47
C PRO A 74 13.59 9.81 13.75
N TYR A 75 14.71 9.31 14.32
CA TYR A 75 14.71 8.55 15.59
C TYR A 75 14.10 9.31 16.79
N PHE A 76 13.74 10.57 16.60
CA PHE A 76 13.19 11.46 17.61
C PHE A 76 11.86 12.09 17.19
N VAL A 77 11.14 11.57 16.20
CA VAL A 77 9.82 12.14 15.83
C VAL A 77 8.75 11.64 16.80
N ASP A 78 8.20 12.54 17.62
CA ASP A 78 7.10 12.25 18.55
C ASP A 78 5.77 12.15 17.81
N SER A 79 5.56 13.05 16.85
CA SER A 79 4.35 13.09 16.03
C SER A 79 4.64 13.71 14.67
N ALA A 80 3.95 13.23 13.65
CA ALA A 80 3.98 13.80 12.32
C ALA A 80 2.57 13.91 11.76
N TRP A 81 2.31 14.94 10.96
CA TRP A 81 1.05 15.10 10.26
C TRP A 81 1.28 15.67 8.87
N LEU A 82 0.43 15.23 7.95
CA LEU A 82 0.33 15.75 6.59
C LEU A 82 -0.95 16.57 6.50
N SER A 83 -0.82 17.79 5.98
CA SER A 83 -1.90 18.74 5.92
C SER A 83 -1.92 19.57 4.66
N ILE A 84 -2.92 20.45 4.56
CA ILE A 84 -3.20 21.25 3.37
C ILE A 84 -3.13 22.73 3.73
N ASN A 85 -2.44 23.48 2.88
CA ASN A 85 -2.48 24.92 2.84
C ASN A 85 -3.28 25.36 1.59
N ASP A 86 -4.56 25.69 1.80
CA ASP A 86 -5.46 26.10 0.71
C ASP A 86 -5.12 27.50 0.16
N GLU A 87 -4.39 28.33 0.92
CA GLU A 87 -4.07 29.73 0.59
C GLU A 87 -2.59 30.04 0.88
N PRO A 88 -1.64 29.48 0.13
CA PRO A 88 -0.21 29.55 0.43
C PRO A 88 0.39 30.96 0.46
N TRP A 89 -0.26 31.94 -0.16
CA TRP A 89 0.14 33.36 -0.11
C TRP A 89 -0.32 34.09 1.17
N LYS A 90 -1.17 33.48 2.01
CA LYS A 90 -1.62 34.07 3.28
C LYS A 90 -0.74 33.57 4.44
N LYS A 91 -0.27 34.51 5.26
CA LYS A 91 0.58 34.22 6.44
C LYS A 91 -0.12 33.42 7.55
N GLU A 92 -1.46 33.48 7.61
CA GLU A 92 -2.29 32.80 8.61
C GLU A 92 -3.29 31.85 7.93
N SER A 93 -2.78 30.95 7.10
CA SER A 93 -3.61 29.89 6.52
C SER A 93 -3.87 28.82 7.58
N LEU A 94 -5.14 28.63 7.92
CA LEU A 94 -5.57 27.56 8.83
C LEU A 94 -5.59 26.24 8.05
N SER A 95 -4.76 25.30 8.51
CA SER A 95 -4.64 23.98 7.92
C SER A 95 -5.73 23.05 8.47
N TYR A 96 -6.80 22.82 7.70
CA TYR A 96 -8.02 22.15 8.19
C TYR A 96 -8.08 20.63 8.03
N GLN A 97 -7.06 19.98 7.49
CA GLN A 97 -7.04 18.51 7.39
C GLN A 97 -5.71 17.95 7.86
N TRP A 98 -5.75 17.00 8.80
CA TRP A 98 -4.57 16.26 9.24
C TRP A 98 -4.69 14.77 8.89
N ILE A 99 -3.64 14.25 8.29
CA ILE A 99 -3.36 12.82 8.19
C ILE A 99 -2.23 12.54 9.16
N GLU A 100 -2.48 11.72 10.17
CA GLU A 100 -1.44 11.33 11.12
C GLU A 100 -0.40 10.45 10.42
N GLY A 101 0.87 10.78 10.68
CA GLY A 101 2.03 10.07 10.17
C GLY A 101 2.60 9.10 11.19
N ARG A 102 3.21 8.03 10.69
CA ARG A 102 4.00 7.08 11.47
C ARG A 102 5.42 6.99 10.94
N THR A 103 6.38 6.70 11.80
CA THR A 103 7.76 6.43 11.39
C THR A 103 7.92 4.99 10.91
N ARG A 104 8.64 4.78 9.81
CA ARG A 104 9.15 3.46 9.40
C ARG A 104 10.67 3.48 9.41
N GLY A 105 11.25 2.72 10.33
CA GLY A 105 12.70 2.71 10.51
C GLY A 105 13.23 4.09 10.91
N ALA A 106 14.44 4.37 10.46
CA ALA A 106 15.24 5.51 10.88
C ALA A 106 15.02 6.80 10.09
N GLU A 107 14.37 6.74 8.92
CA GLU A 107 14.51 7.73 7.85
C GLU A 107 13.19 8.12 7.16
N GLU A 108 12.07 7.48 7.49
CA GLU A 108 10.85 7.61 6.70
C GLU A 108 9.61 7.89 7.57
N LEU A 109 8.86 8.91 7.20
CA LEU A 109 7.50 9.17 7.67
C LEU A 109 6.51 8.61 6.65
N ILE A 110 5.44 7.99 7.12
CA ILE A 110 4.42 7.35 6.28
C ILE A 110 3.03 7.82 6.70
N PHE A 111 2.24 8.26 5.74
CA PHE A 111 0.85 8.70 5.88
C PHE A 111 -0.05 7.78 5.04
N GLN A 112 -1.08 7.15 5.63
CA GLN A 112 -1.83 6.05 4.97
C GLN A 112 -3.36 6.13 5.08
N ASP A 113 -3.92 7.33 5.17
CA ASP A 113 -5.38 7.52 5.09
C ASP A 113 -5.81 7.70 3.63
N SER A 114 -6.33 6.64 3.01
CA SER A 114 -6.63 6.64 1.57
C SER A 114 -7.68 7.67 1.16
N HIS A 115 -8.68 7.94 2.01
CA HIS A 115 -9.73 8.92 1.72
C HIS A 115 -9.19 10.33 1.82
N LYS A 116 -8.44 10.63 2.88
CA LYS A 116 -7.81 11.95 3.05
C LYS A 116 -6.73 12.21 2.00
N ILE A 117 -5.94 11.20 1.63
CA ILE A 117 -4.94 11.34 0.55
C ILE A 117 -5.63 11.63 -0.79
N LYS A 118 -6.73 10.97 -1.12
CA LYS A 118 -7.49 11.32 -2.34
C LYS A 118 -8.00 12.76 -2.29
N SER A 119 -8.49 13.21 -1.14
CA SER A 119 -8.92 14.60 -0.94
C SER A 119 -7.76 15.59 -1.12
N LEU A 120 -6.61 15.28 -0.53
CA LEU A 120 -5.36 16.02 -0.66
C LEU A 120 -4.94 16.18 -2.12
N LEU A 121 -4.82 15.08 -2.87
CA LEU A 121 -4.42 15.11 -4.27
C LEU A 121 -5.40 15.96 -5.11
N ASN A 122 -6.71 15.83 -4.88
CA ASN A 122 -7.72 16.62 -5.58
C ASN A 122 -7.65 18.13 -5.25
N LYS A 123 -7.25 18.49 -4.03
CA LYS A 123 -7.05 19.89 -3.63
C LYS A 123 -5.75 20.45 -4.21
N MET A 124 -4.68 19.67 -4.20
CA MET A 124 -3.42 20.06 -4.84
C MET A 124 -3.56 20.23 -6.35
N GLU A 125 -4.34 19.39 -7.01
CA GLU A 125 -4.70 19.55 -8.43
C GLU A 125 -5.37 20.90 -8.72
N LYS A 126 -6.03 21.50 -7.72
CA LYS A 126 -6.68 22.82 -7.81
C LYS A 126 -5.80 23.96 -7.30
N GLY A 127 -4.53 23.71 -7.01
CA GLY A 127 -3.55 24.72 -6.62
C GLY A 127 -3.28 24.85 -5.12
N ALA A 128 -3.95 24.06 -4.25
CA ALA A 128 -3.60 24.02 -2.84
C ALA A 128 -2.20 23.40 -2.64
N TRP A 129 -1.47 23.80 -1.60
CA TRP A 129 -0.18 23.19 -1.29
C TRP A 129 -0.35 22.16 -0.18
N ALA A 130 0.52 21.15 -0.17
CA ALA A 130 0.60 20.22 0.96
C ALA A 130 1.72 20.64 1.91
N GLN A 131 1.57 20.26 3.17
CA GLN A 131 2.56 20.48 4.21
C GLN A 131 2.77 19.18 4.97
N VAL A 132 4.03 18.78 5.14
CA VAL A 132 4.38 17.72 6.10
C VAL A 132 5.00 18.40 7.30
N SER A 133 4.53 18.07 8.49
CA SER A 133 5.09 18.59 9.74
C SER A 133 5.46 17.44 10.66
N ALA A 134 6.58 17.58 11.37
CA ALA A 134 7.05 16.63 12.35
C ALA A 134 7.55 17.35 13.60
N ARG A 135 7.11 16.88 14.77
CA ARG A 135 7.59 17.32 16.08
C ARG A 135 8.69 16.38 16.56
N TYR A 136 9.80 16.96 17.02
CA TYR A 136 10.95 16.20 17.49
C TYR A 136 11.12 16.26 19.01
N SER A 137 11.42 15.12 19.63
CA SER A 137 11.52 14.94 21.07
C SER A 137 12.65 15.71 21.74
N GLN A 138 13.74 15.99 21.01
CA GLN A 138 14.92 16.67 21.55
C GLN A 138 14.82 18.20 21.52
N HIS A 139 14.03 18.78 20.61
CA HIS A 139 14.05 20.22 20.37
C HIS A 139 12.71 20.92 20.60
N GLN A 140 11.61 20.19 20.88
CA GLN A 140 10.23 20.70 20.95
C GLN A 140 9.73 21.47 19.70
N ASP A 141 10.62 21.79 18.77
CA ASP A 141 10.34 22.46 17.53
C ASP A 141 9.61 21.55 16.54
N VAL A 142 8.67 22.16 15.82
CA VAL A 142 7.99 21.53 14.70
C VAL A 142 8.73 21.91 13.43
N LYS A 143 9.24 20.90 12.72
CA LYS A 143 9.79 21.08 11.38
C LYS A 143 8.66 20.90 10.37
N THR A 144 8.50 21.86 9.47
CA THR A 144 7.49 21.81 8.41
C THR A 144 8.15 21.89 7.05
N TRP A 145 7.83 20.96 6.16
CA TRP A 145 8.20 20.98 4.74
C TRP A 145 6.98 21.33 3.91
N GLU A 146 7.11 22.35 3.08
CA GLU A 146 6.09 22.71 2.09
C GLU A 146 6.29 21.93 0.81
N LEU A 147 5.17 21.46 0.25
CA LEU A 147 5.10 20.73 -1.00
C LEU A 147 4.21 21.53 -1.97
N PRO A 148 4.80 22.49 -2.72
CA PRO A 148 4.05 23.31 -3.64
C PRO A 148 3.46 22.50 -4.80
N ALA A 149 2.27 22.88 -5.26
CA ALA A 149 1.57 22.20 -6.36
C ALA A 149 1.97 22.67 -7.77
N ILE A 150 3.20 23.19 -7.93
CA ILE A 150 3.70 23.65 -9.22
C ILE A 150 4.00 22.45 -10.12
N HIS A 151 3.49 22.44 -11.35
CA HIS A 151 3.51 21.29 -12.29
C HIS A 151 2.87 19.99 -11.75
N PHE A 152 2.19 20.05 -10.60
CA PHE A 152 1.63 18.87 -9.95
C PHE A 152 0.50 18.21 -10.76
N SER A 153 -0.33 19.02 -11.45
CA SER A 153 -1.46 18.53 -12.25
C SER A 153 -1.02 17.62 -13.40
N GLU A 154 0.09 17.94 -14.06
CA GLU A 154 0.65 17.16 -15.17
C GLU A 154 1.07 15.77 -14.69
N SER A 155 1.89 15.70 -13.65
CA SER A 155 2.30 14.43 -13.04
C SER A 155 1.14 13.65 -12.44
N LEU A 156 0.13 14.34 -11.89
CA LEU A 156 -1.07 13.69 -11.36
C LEU A 156 -1.89 13.05 -12.48
N GLN A 157 -1.96 13.65 -13.67
CA GLN A 157 -2.62 13.05 -14.81
C GLN A 157 -1.92 11.75 -15.25
N GLU A 158 -0.59 11.75 -15.33
CA GLU A 158 0.21 10.55 -15.61
C GLU A 158 -0.02 9.47 -14.54
N MET A 159 -0.05 9.87 -13.27
CA MET A 159 -0.34 8.97 -12.16
C MET A 159 -1.75 8.37 -12.24
N LYS A 160 -2.78 9.17 -12.57
CA LYS A 160 -4.15 8.69 -12.76
C LYS A 160 -4.23 7.65 -13.88
N THR A 161 -3.55 7.90 -15.01
CA THR A 161 -3.44 6.93 -16.10
C THR A 161 -2.73 5.65 -15.67
N CYS A 162 -1.62 5.76 -14.93
CA CYS A 162 -0.92 4.60 -14.37
C CYS A 162 -1.82 3.80 -13.42
N MET A 163 -2.53 4.47 -12.51
CA MET A 163 -3.41 3.83 -11.52
C MET A 163 -4.53 3.02 -12.16
N SER A 164 -5.06 3.44 -13.32
CA SER A 164 -6.05 2.69 -14.08
C SER A 164 -5.51 1.38 -14.68
N ASN A 165 -4.19 1.25 -14.81
CA ASN A 165 -3.49 0.11 -15.40
C ASN A 165 -2.76 -0.77 -14.38
N LEU A 166 -2.84 -0.42 -13.09
CA LEU A 166 -2.25 -1.21 -12.00
C LEU A 166 -2.89 -2.59 -11.94
N LEU A 167 -2.06 -3.58 -11.60
CA LEU A 167 -2.55 -4.93 -11.32
C LEU A 167 -3.49 -4.91 -10.09
N PRO A 168 -4.48 -5.81 -10.02
CA PRO A 168 -5.42 -5.87 -8.93
C PRO A 168 -4.80 -6.38 -7.61
N MET A 169 -3.62 -7.00 -7.65
CA MET A 169 -2.98 -7.62 -6.48
C MET A 169 -1.45 -7.55 -6.49
N ASP A 170 -0.86 -7.47 -5.30
CA ASP A 170 0.60 -7.54 -5.13
C ASP A 170 1.13 -8.98 -5.08
N TYR A 171 2.47 -9.13 -5.02
CA TYR A 171 3.10 -10.44 -4.93
C TYR A 171 2.65 -11.24 -3.69
N PRO A 172 2.65 -10.70 -2.46
CA PRO A 172 2.13 -11.42 -1.30
C PRO A 172 0.71 -11.97 -1.49
N GLN A 173 -0.19 -11.21 -2.11
CA GLN A 173 -1.55 -11.63 -2.41
C GLN A 173 -1.62 -12.67 -3.55
N ALA A 174 -0.75 -12.57 -4.54
CA ALA A 174 -0.69 -13.50 -5.68
C ALA A 174 0.02 -14.82 -5.33
N LYS A 175 0.97 -14.79 -4.38
CA LYS A 175 1.86 -15.90 -4.04
C LYS A 175 1.11 -17.16 -3.61
N ASP A 176 0.16 -17.02 -2.70
CA ASP A 176 -0.55 -18.12 -2.05
C ASP A 176 -2.06 -17.91 -2.12
N ASN A 177 -2.76 -18.75 -2.89
CA ASN A 177 -4.21 -18.66 -3.07
C ASN A 177 -4.91 -19.98 -2.70
N LEU A 178 -6.03 -19.86 -1.99
CA LEU A 178 -6.85 -21.00 -1.54
C LEU A 178 -8.24 -20.93 -2.17
N PHE A 179 -8.65 -22.03 -2.78
CA PHE A 179 -9.97 -22.17 -3.42
C PHE A 179 -10.74 -23.29 -2.73
N HIS A 180 -11.83 -22.96 -2.05
CA HIS A 180 -12.68 -23.93 -1.36
C HIS A 180 -13.75 -24.54 -2.27
N PHE A 181 -14.12 -25.78 -2.00
CA PHE A 181 -15.10 -26.52 -2.81
C PHE A 181 -16.21 -27.11 -1.94
N PRO A 182 -17.46 -27.12 -2.43
CA PRO A 182 -18.55 -27.88 -1.81
C PRO A 182 -18.25 -29.38 -1.76
N LEU A 183 -18.96 -30.10 -0.90
CA LEU A 183 -18.85 -31.56 -0.81
C LEU A 183 -19.13 -32.21 -2.18
N GLY A 184 -18.27 -33.15 -2.58
CA GLY A 184 -18.42 -33.89 -3.83
C GLY A 184 -18.26 -33.08 -5.13
N SER A 185 -18.06 -31.76 -5.06
CA SER A 185 -17.97 -30.89 -6.24
C SER A 185 -16.53 -30.53 -6.59
N SER A 186 -16.27 -30.37 -7.89
CA SER A 186 -15.05 -29.79 -8.46
C SER A 186 -15.30 -28.51 -9.24
N GLU A 187 -16.49 -27.92 -9.12
CA GLU A 187 -16.87 -26.72 -9.85
C GLU A 187 -16.31 -25.45 -9.21
N LEU A 188 -15.82 -24.53 -10.05
CA LEU A 188 -15.35 -23.22 -9.64
C LEU A 188 -16.49 -22.20 -9.67
N SER A 189 -16.65 -21.46 -8.58
CA SER A 189 -17.58 -20.33 -8.52
C SER A 189 -17.10 -19.16 -9.39
N LEU A 190 -18.00 -18.23 -9.71
CA LEU A 190 -17.64 -17.02 -10.47
C LEU A 190 -16.56 -16.21 -9.77
N GLN A 191 -16.65 -16.04 -8.44
CA GLN A 191 -15.66 -15.31 -7.66
C GLN A 191 -14.29 -15.98 -7.72
N GLN A 192 -14.24 -17.32 -7.70
CA GLN A 192 -12.98 -18.06 -7.83
C GLN A 192 -12.37 -17.88 -9.22
N LYS A 193 -13.20 -17.90 -10.28
CA LYS A 193 -12.74 -17.63 -11.65
C LYS A 193 -12.16 -16.22 -11.81
N LEU A 194 -12.82 -15.21 -11.24
CA LEU A 194 -12.30 -13.83 -11.21
C LEU A 194 -10.97 -13.75 -10.47
N ARG A 195 -10.87 -14.39 -9.29
CA ARG A 195 -9.62 -14.43 -8.54
C ARG A 195 -8.50 -15.15 -9.30
N ILE A 196 -8.81 -16.23 -10.03
CA ILE A 196 -7.86 -16.93 -10.89
C ILE A 196 -7.39 -16.02 -12.03
N ALA A 197 -8.30 -15.24 -12.63
CA ALA A 197 -7.95 -14.26 -13.67
C ALA A 197 -7.02 -13.16 -13.12
N ASP A 198 -7.27 -12.66 -11.90
CA ASP A 198 -6.38 -11.68 -11.26
C ASP A 198 -4.98 -12.26 -11.02
N VAL A 199 -4.89 -13.50 -10.51
CA VAL A 199 -3.61 -14.20 -10.32
C VAL A 199 -2.90 -14.42 -11.65
N ALA A 200 -3.63 -14.80 -12.70
CA ALA A 200 -3.07 -14.97 -14.04
C ALA A 200 -2.53 -13.66 -14.62
N SER A 201 -3.23 -12.54 -14.40
CA SER A 201 -2.74 -11.22 -14.81
C SER A 201 -1.41 -10.90 -14.14
N TYR A 202 -1.26 -11.21 -12.84
CA TYR A 202 0.00 -11.03 -12.13
C TYR A 202 1.12 -11.91 -12.74
N ILE A 203 0.85 -13.19 -12.96
CA ILE A 203 1.80 -14.14 -13.58
C ILE A 203 2.24 -13.67 -14.98
N HIS A 204 1.34 -13.05 -15.74
CA HIS A 204 1.61 -12.59 -17.09
C HIS A 204 2.61 -11.43 -17.14
N TYR A 205 2.56 -10.52 -16.16
CA TYR A 205 3.42 -9.33 -16.13
C TYR A 205 4.68 -9.50 -15.27
N ASP A 206 4.74 -10.51 -14.41
CA ASP A 206 5.95 -10.85 -13.64
C ASP A 206 6.67 -12.05 -14.27
N ASP A 207 7.60 -11.76 -15.19
CA ASP A 207 8.42 -12.76 -15.87
C ASP A 207 9.32 -13.58 -14.93
N THR A 208 9.53 -13.11 -13.69
CA THR A 208 10.29 -13.87 -12.71
C THR A 208 9.53 -15.10 -12.21
N ILE A 209 8.22 -15.21 -12.44
CA ILE A 209 7.42 -16.38 -12.04
C ILE A 209 7.76 -17.59 -12.92
N GLY A 210 8.42 -18.58 -12.32
CA GLY A 210 8.88 -19.80 -12.99
C GLY A 210 7.96 -20.99 -12.85
N THR A 211 7.37 -21.17 -11.67
CA THR A 211 6.62 -22.39 -11.33
C THR A 211 5.32 -22.06 -10.61
N ILE A 212 4.26 -22.79 -10.97
CA ILE A 212 2.93 -22.71 -10.40
C ILE A 212 2.55 -24.09 -9.88
N LEU A 213 2.43 -24.23 -8.57
CA LEU A 213 2.08 -25.48 -7.90
C LEU A 213 0.59 -25.46 -7.57
N ILE A 214 -0.15 -26.47 -8.02
CA ILE A 214 -1.58 -26.64 -7.74
C ILE A 214 -1.76 -27.93 -6.95
N ASP A 215 -2.10 -27.79 -5.68
CA ASP A 215 -2.27 -28.87 -4.72
C ASP A 215 -3.76 -29.06 -4.38
N GLY A 216 -4.35 -30.18 -4.80
CA GLY A 216 -5.75 -30.53 -4.52
C GLY A 216 -5.90 -31.38 -3.25
N HIS A 217 -6.90 -31.04 -2.43
CA HIS A 217 -7.24 -31.73 -1.18
C HIS A 217 -8.75 -31.97 -1.05
N THR A 218 -9.11 -32.96 -0.23
CA THR A 218 -10.48 -33.24 0.22
C THR A 218 -10.55 -33.25 1.74
N ASP A 219 -11.77 -33.32 2.27
CA ASP A 219 -12.01 -33.81 3.62
C ASP A 219 -11.86 -35.35 3.67
N ASP A 220 -12.16 -35.94 4.82
CA ASP A 220 -12.18 -37.39 5.05
C ASP A 220 -13.53 -38.06 4.75
N SER A 221 -14.46 -37.32 4.14
CA SER A 221 -15.75 -37.85 3.75
C SER A 221 -15.56 -38.83 2.57
N GLY A 222 -15.69 -40.14 2.81
CA GLY A 222 -15.66 -41.16 1.76
C GLY A 222 -14.35 -41.97 1.68
N ASN A 223 -14.22 -42.78 0.63
CA ASN A 223 -13.06 -43.65 0.44
C ASN A 223 -11.84 -42.88 -0.09
N SER A 224 -10.66 -43.22 0.42
CA SER A 224 -9.39 -42.60 0.04
C SER A 224 -9.11 -42.55 -1.47
N LEU A 225 -9.49 -43.57 -2.26
CA LEU A 225 -9.27 -43.58 -3.71
C LEU A 225 -10.16 -42.55 -4.41
N ASN A 226 -11.43 -42.47 -4.01
CA ASN A 226 -12.38 -41.49 -4.54
C ASN A 226 -11.94 -40.06 -4.17
N ASN A 227 -11.49 -39.88 -2.93
CA ASN A 227 -10.95 -38.61 -2.44
C ASN A 227 -9.70 -38.18 -3.22
N LEU A 228 -8.81 -39.10 -3.57
CA LEU A 228 -7.66 -38.82 -4.42
C LEU A 228 -8.09 -38.42 -5.86
N GLY A 229 -9.12 -39.08 -6.40
CA GLY A 229 -9.73 -38.73 -7.68
C GLY A 229 -10.30 -37.31 -7.68
N LEU A 230 -11.16 -37.00 -6.70
CA LEU A 230 -11.81 -35.70 -6.57
C LEU A 230 -10.81 -34.55 -6.33
N ALA A 231 -9.78 -34.77 -5.50
CA ALA A 231 -8.69 -33.82 -5.33
C ALA A 231 -7.99 -33.49 -6.66
N ARG A 232 -7.77 -34.51 -7.50
CA ARG A 232 -7.16 -34.35 -8.83
C ARG A 232 -8.07 -33.58 -9.78
N GLU A 233 -9.36 -33.84 -9.76
CA GLU A 233 -10.36 -33.13 -10.58
C GLU A 233 -10.42 -31.65 -10.24
N ARG A 234 -10.49 -31.32 -8.94
CA ARG A 234 -10.45 -29.92 -8.46
C ARG A 234 -9.19 -29.19 -8.91
N ALA A 235 -8.02 -29.82 -8.74
CA ALA A 235 -6.76 -29.23 -9.16
C ALA A 235 -6.68 -29.06 -10.70
N LYS A 236 -7.24 -30.00 -11.47
CA LYS A 236 -7.37 -29.88 -12.92
C LYS A 236 -8.33 -28.77 -13.34
N ALA A 237 -9.43 -28.54 -12.61
CA ALA A 237 -10.37 -27.45 -12.86
C ALA A 237 -9.67 -26.08 -12.73
N VAL A 238 -8.88 -25.90 -11.67
CA VAL A 238 -8.07 -24.68 -11.48
C VAL A 238 -7.01 -24.53 -12.58
N LYS A 239 -6.31 -25.61 -12.95
CA LYS A 239 -5.37 -25.60 -14.08
C LYS A 239 -6.05 -25.22 -15.40
N ALA A 240 -7.25 -25.74 -15.65
CA ALA A 240 -8.00 -25.46 -16.88
C ALA A 240 -8.40 -23.98 -16.94
N GLU A 241 -8.85 -23.39 -15.82
CA GLU A 241 -9.17 -21.97 -15.78
C GLU A 241 -7.92 -21.10 -15.95
N LEU A 242 -6.81 -21.41 -15.28
CA LEU A 242 -5.53 -20.71 -15.49
C LEU A 242 -5.06 -20.76 -16.95
N LYS A 243 -5.17 -21.93 -17.59
CA LYS A 243 -4.86 -22.09 -19.02
C LYS A 243 -5.76 -21.21 -19.89
N LYS A 244 -7.06 -21.18 -19.59
CA LYS A 244 -8.06 -20.40 -20.35
C LYS A 244 -7.76 -18.90 -20.31
N VAL A 245 -7.24 -18.39 -19.19
CA VAL A 245 -6.82 -16.99 -19.04
C VAL A 245 -5.37 -16.73 -19.47
N GLY A 246 -4.74 -17.66 -20.19
CA GLY A 246 -3.47 -17.44 -20.89
C GLY A 246 -2.21 -17.86 -20.12
N VAL A 247 -2.31 -18.51 -18.97
CA VAL A 247 -1.13 -19.01 -18.24
C VAL A 247 -0.50 -20.19 -18.98
N ASP A 248 0.81 -20.13 -19.19
CA ASP A 248 1.55 -21.24 -19.80
C ASP A 248 1.49 -22.50 -18.93
N THR A 249 0.88 -23.54 -19.48
CA THR A 249 0.73 -24.83 -18.83
C THR A 249 2.06 -25.51 -18.48
N LYS A 250 3.17 -25.15 -19.13
CA LYS A 250 4.51 -25.66 -18.80
C LYS A 250 4.99 -25.21 -17.43
N LYS A 251 4.53 -24.04 -16.96
CA LYS A 251 4.82 -23.55 -15.60
C LYS A 251 3.98 -24.28 -14.53
N ILE A 252 2.93 -25.02 -14.93
CA ILE A 252 1.92 -25.56 -14.00
C ILE A 252 2.20 -27.04 -13.64
N GLN A 253 2.43 -27.30 -12.35
CA GLN A 253 2.50 -28.64 -11.78
C GLN A 253 1.25 -28.92 -10.93
N VAL A 254 0.57 -30.04 -11.23
CA VAL A 254 -0.65 -30.46 -10.52
C VAL A 254 -0.35 -31.66 -9.63
N ARG A 255 -0.72 -31.56 -8.36
CA ARG A 255 -0.60 -32.63 -7.37
C ARG A 255 -1.95 -32.83 -6.68
N ALA A 256 -2.24 -34.07 -6.31
CA ALA A 256 -3.47 -34.44 -5.63
C ALA A 256 -3.10 -35.24 -4.37
N HIS A 257 -3.61 -34.79 -3.23
CA HIS A 257 -3.31 -35.38 -1.92
C HIS A 257 -4.49 -36.16 -1.34
N GLY A 258 -5.69 -36.00 -1.92
CA GLY A 258 -6.92 -36.53 -1.35
C GLY A 258 -7.14 -35.97 0.06
N GLN A 259 -7.47 -36.84 1.00
CA GLN A 259 -7.70 -36.47 2.40
C GLN A 259 -6.41 -36.31 3.23
N ARG A 260 -5.23 -36.47 2.61
CA ARG A 260 -3.94 -36.30 3.30
C ARG A 260 -3.66 -34.81 3.52
N PHE A 261 -2.93 -34.51 4.59
CA PHE A 261 -2.52 -33.17 4.98
C PHE A 261 -3.71 -32.21 5.21
N PRO A 262 -4.61 -32.54 6.16
CA PRO A 262 -5.72 -31.67 6.51
C PRO A 262 -5.21 -30.36 7.13
N LEU A 263 -5.86 -29.25 6.80
CA LEU A 263 -5.59 -27.94 7.40
C LEU A 263 -6.14 -27.85 8.82
N LYS A 264 -7.28 -28.51 9.05
CA LYS A 264 -7.95 -28.67 10.36
C LYS A 264 -8.34 -30.12 10.58
N ALA A 265 -8.41 -30.57 11.82
CA ALA A 265 -8.95 -31.90 12.12
C ALA A 265 -10.42 -31.99 11.65
N ASN A 266 -10.81 -33.09 11.00
CA ASN A 266 -12.16 -33.30 10.43
C ASN A 266 -13.25 -33.57 11.50
N THR A 267 -13.26 -32.80 12.58
CA THR A 267 -14.14 -33.00 13.74
C THR A 267 -15.53 -32.39 13.55
N ASN A 268 -15.70 -31.44 12.62
CA ASN A 268 -16.97 -30.79 12.32
C ASN A 268 -17.03 -30.31 10.86
N GLU A 269 -18.21 -29.88 10.42
CA GLU A 269 -18.42 -29.49 9.02
C GLU A 269 -17.62 -28.26 8.58
N SER A 270 -17.48 -27.27 9.47
CA SER A 270 -16.67 -26.08 9.18
C SER A 270 -15.21 -26.43 8.91
N ASN A 271 -14.64 -27.37 9.69
CA ASN A 271 -13.29 -27.87 9.47
C ASN A 271 -13.17 -28.67 8.17
N ARG A 272 -14.17 -29.50 7.84
CA ARG A 272 -14.21 -30.25 6.58
C ARG A 272 -14.26 -29.32 5.37
N GLU A 273 -15.04 -28.25 5.44
CA GLU A 273 -15.09 -27.21 4.41
C GLU A 273 -13.73 -26.55 4.16
N GLN A 274 -12.98 -26.25 5.23
CA GLN A 274 -11.61 -25.74 5.10
C GLN A 274 -10.67 -26.75 4.45
N ASN A 275 -10.88 -28.05 4.66
CA ASN A 275 -10.05 -29.11 4.09
C ASN A 275 -10.34 -29.36 2.60
N ARG A 276 -11.58 -29.17 2.15
CA ARG A 276 -11.99 -29.23 0.73
C ARG A 276 -11.46 -28.02 -0.03
N ARG A 277 -10.18 -28.06 -0.40
CA ARG A 277 -9.47 -26.92 -0.99
C ARG A 277 -8.56 -27.31 -2.14
N VAL A 278 -8.28 -26.34 -3.01
CA VAL A 278 -7.10 -26.33 -3.88
C VAL A 278 -6.21 -25.17 -3.46
N GLN A 279 -4.94 -25.45 -3.22
CA GLN A 279 -3.93 -24.44 -2.97
C GLN A 279 -3.13 -24.19 -4.25
N VAL A 280 -3.09 -22.94 -4.68
CA VAL A 280 -2.23 -22.48 -5.78
C VAL A 280 -1.09 -21.67 -5.19
N ARG A 281 0.14 -22.05 -5.52
CA ARG A 281 1.35 -21.33 -5.13
C ARG A 281 2.17 -20.95 -6.34
N ILE A 282 2.49 -19.67 -6.49
CA ILE A 282 3.39 -19.18 -7.55
C ILE A 282 4.77 -18.90 -6.96
N VAL A 283 5.80 -19.37 -7.67
CA VAL A 283 7.19 -19.36 -7.22
C VAL A 283 8.03 -18.65 -8.27
N LYS A 284 8.83 -17.68 -7.82
CA LYS A 284 9.82 -17.01 -8.67
C LYS A 284 10.94 -18.00 -9.00
N SER A 285 11.45 -17.97 -10.22
CA SER A 285 12.66 -18.69 -10.59
C SER A 285 13.83 -18.04 -9.88
N ASP A 286 14.64 -18.81 -9.14
CA ASP A 286 15.90 -18.31 -8.62
C ASP A 286 16.85 -18.04 -9.80
N ASN A 287 17.01 -16.76 -10.16
CA ASN A 287 18.04 -16.32 -11.10
C ASN A 287 19.38 -16.01 -10.41
N THR A 288 19.59 -16.50 -9.19
CA THR A 288 20.84 -16.35 -8.41
C THR A 288 21.99 -17.25 -8.89
N GLY A 289 22.10 -17.49 -10.21
CA GLY A 289 23.10 -18.44 -10.75
C GLY A 289 23.47 -18.27 -12.23
N ARG A 290 23.33 -17.09 -12.83
CA ARG A 290 23.79 -16.85 -14.23
C ARG A 290 24.63 -15.59 -14.46
N ASP A 291 25.09 -14.94 -13.38
CA ASP A 291 26.04 -13.81 -13.45
C ASP A 291 27.42 -14.17 -12.81
N GLN A 292 27.76 -15.46 -12.76
CA GLN A 292 29.11 -15.92 -12.46
C GLN A 292 29.51 -17.01 -13.46
N ALA A 293 29.84 -16.60 -14.68
CA ALA A 293 30.62 -17.37 -15.64
C ALA A 293 31.40 -16.41 -16.54
#